data_AF-A0A7J9Y455-F1
#
_entry.id   AF-A0A7J9Y455-F1
#
_cell.length_a   1.000
_cell.length_b   1.000
_cell.length_c   1.000
_cell.angle_alpha   90.00
_cell.angle_beta   90.00
_cell.angle_gamma   90.00
#
_symmetry.space_group_name_H-M   'P 1'
#
loop_
_entity.id
_entity.type
_entity.pdbx_description
1 polymer ?
#
loop_
_entity_poly.entity_id
_entity_poly.type
_entity_poly.pdbx_seq_one_letter_code
_entity_poly.pdbx_strand_id
1 'polypeptide(L)' 'REEEMNAVAVPIVDNGGTLTGVLGLQGPAARFGARARRSAVEELLRHAAQISARDPTP' A
#
# COMPACT_ATOMS: atom_id res chain seq x y z
N ARG A 1 14.62 2.30 -10.31
CA ARG A 1 14.75 1.81 -8.91
C ARG A 1 15.76 2.71 -8.25
N GLU A 2 15.39 3.37 -7.17
CA GLU A 2 16.36 4.07 -6.34
C GLU A 2 16.96 3.01 -5.41
N GLU A 3 18.24 2.69 -5.56
CA GLU A 3 18.90 1.60 -4.83
C GLU A 3 18.88 1.82 -3.32
N GLU A 4 18.83 3.08 -2.91
CA GLU A 4 18.73 3.51 -1.52
C GLU A 4 17.30 3.51 -0.98
N MET A 5 16.31 3.09 -1.77
CA MET A 5 14.90 3.10 -1.39
C MET A 5 14.28 1.72 -1.48
N ASN A 6 13.44 1.42 -0.50
CA ASN A 6 12.56 0.28 -0.52
C ASN A 6 11.12 0.77 -0.50
N ALA A 7 10.22 -0.02 -1.10
CA ALA A 7 8.79 0.27 -1.12
C ALA A 7 7.96 -1.01 -0.96
N VAL A 8 6.73 -0.83 -0.49
CA VAL A 8 5.66 -1.84 -0.47
C VAL A 8 4.37 -1.15 -0.90
N ALA A 9 3.52 -1.85 -1.62
CA ALA A 9 2.22 -1.32 -2.05
C ALA A 9 1.13 -2.36 -1.86
N VAL A 10 -0.08 -1.87 -1.63
CA VAL A 10 -1.30 -2.68 -1.52
C VAL A 10 -2.35 -2.14 -2.50
N PRO A 11 -3.26 -2.99 -3.01
CA PRO A 11 -4.28 -2.56 -3.96
C PRO A 11 -5.35 -1.71 -3.27
N ILE A 12 -5.87 -0.72 -4.00
CA ILE A 12 -7.17 -0.09 -3.74
C ILE A 12 -8.14 -0.67 -4.75
N VAL A 13 -9.25 -1.21 -4.26
CA VAL A 13 -10.32 -1.78 -5.09
C VAL A 13 -11.64 -1.04 -4.91
N ASP A 14 -12.49 -1.06 -5.94
CA ASP A 14 -13.88 -0.62 -5.84
C ASP A 14 -14.79 -1.68 -5.17
N ASN A 15 -16.09 -1.38 -5.08
CA ASN A 15 -17.09 -2.30 -4.53
C ASN A 15 -17.27 -3.60 -5.35
N GLY A 16 -16.90 -3.59 -6.63
CA GLY A 16 -16.89 -4.76 -7.51
C GLY A 16 -15.61 -5.58 -7.42
N GLY A 17 -14.62 -5.14 -6.63
CA GLY A 17 -13.30 -5.77 -6.53
C GLY A 17 -12.36 -5.39 -7.68
N THR A 18 -12.71 -4.39 -8.50
CA THR A 18 -11.84 -3.88 -9.57
C THR A 18 -10.72 -3.06 -8.95
N LEU A 19 -9.48 -3.27 -9.39
CA LEU A 19 -8.34 -2.45 -9.00
C LEU A 19 -8.51 -1.02 -9.57
N THR A 20 -8.67 -0.04 -8.69
CA THR A 20 -8.79 1.39 -9.05
C THR A 20 -7.52 2.18 -8.74
N GLY A 21 -6.64 1.65 -7.89
CA GLY A 21 -5.37 2.28 -7.55
C GLY A 21 -4.47 1.43 -6.67
N VAL A 22 -3.37 2.01 -6.20
CA VAL A 22 -2.46 1.39 -5.24
C VAL A 22 -2.06 2.38 -4.15
N LEU A 23 -1.99 1.91 -2.91
CA LEU A 23 -1.42 2.66 -1.79
C LEU A 23 -0.01 2.18 -1.54
N GLY A 24 0.97 3.05 -1.78
CA GLY A 24 2.39 2.77 -1.60
C GLY A 24 2.96 3.41 -0.33
N LEU A 25 3.84 2.68 0.35
CA LEU A 25 4.73 3.19 1.38
C LEU A 25 6.17 2.97 0.94
N GLN A 26 6.96 4.04 0.93
CA GLN A 26 8.34 4.05 0.51
C GLN A 26 9.22 4.71 1.58
N GLY A 27 10.43 4.19 1.76
CA GLY A 27 11.39 4.75 2.71
C GLY A 27 12.83 4.28 2.44
N PRO A 28 13.82 4.88 3.12
CA PRO A 28 15.23 4.55 2.91
C PRO A 28 15.51 3.08 3.20
N ALA A 29 16.22 2.40 2.32
CA ALA A 29 16.51 0.97 2.39
C ALA A 29 17.19 0.57 3.71
N ALA A 30 18.05 1.44 4.25
CA ALA A 30 18.72 1.27 5.54
C ALA A 30 17.75 1.11 6.73
N ARG A 31 16.55 1.70 6.65
CA ARG A 31 15.51 1.64 7.72
C ARG A 31 14.28 0.84 7.31
N PHE A 32 13.99 0.76 6.01
CA PHE A 32 12.83 0.10 5.45
C PHE A 32 13.20 -1.22 4.76
N GLY A 33 13.94 -2.05 5.48
CA GLY A 33 14.32 -3.39 5.05
C GLY A 33 13.15 -4.38 5.01
N ALA A 34 13.44 -5.65 4.71
CA ALA A 34 12.42 -6.68 4.51
C ALA A 34 11.47 -6.88 5.71
N ARG A 35 11.99 -6.80 6.95
CA ARG A 35 11.16 -6.91 8.17
C ARG A 35 10.19 -5.73 8.29
N ALA A 36 10.69 -4.51 8.13
CA ALA A 36 9.89 -3.28 8.23
C ALA A 36 8.80 -3.22 7.15
N ARG A 37 9.11 -3.65 5.92
CA ARG A 37 8.11 -3.77 4.84
C ARG A 37 7.01 -4.75 5.20
N ARG A 38 7.36 -5.95 5.67
CA ARG A 38 6.37 -6.97 6.06
C ARG A 38 5.47 -6.49 7.20
N SER A 39 6.03 -5.83 8.22
CA SER A 39 5.22 -5.27 9.31
C SER A 39 4.32 -4.12 8.88
N ALA A 40 4.67 -3.40 7.79
CA ALA A 40 3.84 -2.32 7.27
C ALA A 40 2.64 -2.81 6.45
N VAL A 41 2.63 -4.07 5.98
CA VAL A 41 1.58 -4.58 5.09
C VAL A 41 0.21 -4.54 5.75
N GLU A 42 0.10 -4.97 7.01
CA GLU A 42 -1.19 -5.00 7.72
C GLU A 42 -1.78 -3.60 7.88
N GLU A 43 -0.95 -2.63 8.29
CA GLU A 43 -1.37 -1.22 8.39
C GLU A 43 -1.81 -0.65 7.05
N LEU A 44 -1.01 -0.90 6.00
CA LEU A 44 -1.34 -0.46 4.66
C LEU A 44 -2.66 -1.05 4.17
N LEU A 45 -2.91 -2.33 4.43
CA LEU A 45 -4.17 -2.98 4.08
C LEU A 45 -5.35 -2.36 4.82
N ARG A 46 -5.20 -2.02 6.12
CA ARG A 46 -6.27 -1.32 6.87
C ARG A 46 -6.60 0.04 6.27
N HIS A 47 -5.58 0.82 5.91
CA HIS A 47 -5.79 2.11 5.24
C HIS A 47 -6.36 1.95 3.83
N ALA A 48 -5.90 0.96 3.07
CA ALA A 48 -6.43 0.66 1.76
C ALA A 48 -7.91 0.29 1.80
N ALA A 49 -8.32 -0.53 2.77
CA ALA A 49 -9.72 -0.88 2.97
C ALA A 49 -10.59 0.35 3.31
N GLN A 50 -10.07 1.30 4.10
CA GLN A 50 -10.77 2.56 4.39
C GLN A 50 -10.93 3.44 3.16
N ILE A 51 -9.94 3.45 2.26
CA ILE A 51 -10.02 4.19 0.99
C ILE A 51 -11.02 3.51 0.05
N SER A 52 -10.92 2.19 -0.11
CA SER A 52 -11.86 1.36 -0.90
C SER A 52 -13.31 1.54 -0.46
N ALA A 53 -13.57 1.57 0.85
CA ALA A 53 -14.93 1.78 1.38
C ALA A 53 -15.46 3.22 1.16
N ARG A 54 -14.58 4.17 0.87
CA ARG A 54 -14.90 5.59 0.59
C ARG A 54 -14.91 5.91 -0.89
N ASP A 55 -14.64 4.94 -1.75
CA ASP A 55 -14.67 5.11 -3.20
C ASP A 55 -16.03 4.61 -3.73
N PRO A 56 -17.11 5.41 -3.67
CA PRO A 56 -18.32 5.14 -4.41
C PRO A 56 -17.99 5.47 -5.87
N THR A 57 -17.34 4.53 -6.55
CA THR A 57 -17.16 4.67 -7.99
C THR A 57 -18.56 4.86 -8.61
N PRO A 58 -18.77 5.90 -9.43
CA PRO A 58 -20.09 6.25 -9.98
C PRO A 58 -20.69 5.18 -10.89
#